data_AF-A0A8S3V5A4-F1
#
_entry.id   AF-A0A8S3V5A4-F1
#
_cell.length_a   1.000
_cell.length_b   1.000
_cell.length_c   1.000
_cell.angle_alpha   90.00
_cell.angle_beta   90.00
_cell.angle_gamma   90.00
#
_symmetry.space_group_name_H-M   'P 1'
#
loop_
_entity.id
_entity.type
_entity.pdbx_description
1 polymer ?
#
loop_
_entity_poly.entity_id
_entity_poly.type
_entity_poly.pdbx_seq_one_letter_code
_entity_poly.pdbx_strand_id
1 'polypeptide(L)'
;MQPNDLVRFSVQCQELDFPISLPFVKSKDLTAERLLAEIERVLQSYEQFVLVETLEIELVHVSLPDGGVGRSAKTRIDGHDKWESIRKGRKIQTDLAKELHHEANVPLKRCGIEEIKQFQAVLKDCQIHVISKEHFNAIVYEGPVADKNLYIYLHEDHYEVITSMSGFLNKKYFCLQCKRGYDKREKHKCNNPCHCCLHIHEDGITSWKLCEDCNRYFKNEVCYGLHKKEKASGKSTCNIHYRCIACSQHINKEMHKNPYMRSDVDILRKCCLKLRQMFMEITTQDDIKGIDPFEQSITIASVCNLVYRTLYLKSEQIGIIPPHGYRPEQKQSIKALYWLNYISKIHDVNIQHAFNGGEKQIGPFKVDGYRETASGEKIVYEFNG
;
A
#
# COMPACT_ATOMS: atom_id res chain seq x y z
N MET A 1 1.12 -21.07 12.20
CA MET A 1 0.48 -20.21 11.18
C MET A 1 -1.00 -20.10 11.51
N GLN A 2 -1.49 -18.87 11.65
CA GLN A 2 -2.91 -18.55 11.74
C GLN A 2 -3.55 -18.56 10.34
N PRO A 3 -4.87 -18.81 10.21
CA PRO A 3 -5.56 -18.88 8.91
C PRO A 3 -5.36 -17.66 7.99
N ASN A 4 -5.15 -16.48 8.58
CA ASN A 4 -4.94 -15.24 7.84
C ASN A 4 -3.46 -14.88 7.62
N ASP A 5 -2.51 -15.61 8.21
CA ASP A 5 -1.09 -15.35 8.00
C ASP A 5 -0.74 -15.46 6.52
N LEU A 6 0.19 -14.62 6.06
CA LEU A 6 0.66 -14.70 4.69
C LEU A 6 1.81 -15.69 4.61
N VAL A 7 1.73 -16.59 3.63
CA VAL A 7 2.72 -17.61 3.35
C VAL A 7 3.14 -17.53 1.89
N ARG A 8 4.42 -17.72 1.62
CA ARG A 8 4.99 -17.76 0.28
C ARG A 8 5.95 -18.94 0.18
N PHE A 9 5.88 -19.66 -0.92
CA PHE A 9 6.89 -20.66 -1.27
C PHE A 9 7.89 -20.08 -2.26
N SER A 10 9.15 -20.45 -2.09
CA SER A 10 10.22 -20.27 -3.06
C SER A 10 10.78 -21.65 -3.39
N VAL A 11 10.76 -22.03 -4.67
CA VAL A 11 11.31 -23.29 -5.15
C VAL A 11 12.67 -23.01 -5.75
N GLN A 12 13.70 -23.66 -5.22
CA GLN A 12 15.08 -23.58 -5.69
C GLN A 12 15.46 -24.91 -6.36
N CYS A 13 16.15 -24.81 -7.49
CA CYS A 13 16.72 -25.94 -8.22
C CYS A 13 18.01 -25.46 -8.89
N GLN A 14 19.03 -26.32 -8.98
CA GLN A 14 20.31 -25.96 -9.59
C GLN A 14 20.19 -25.63 -11.08
N GLU A 15 19.16 -26.16 -11.73
CA GLU A 15 18.85 -25.95 -13.15
C GLU A 15 18.07 -24.64 -13.41
N LEU A 16 17.71 -23.90 -12.36
CA LEU A 16 17.02 -22.61 -12.46
C LEU A 16 18.00 -21.46 -12.24
N ASP A 17 18.12 -20.57 -13.23
CA ASP A 17 18.92 -19.32 -13.09
C ASP A 17 18.44 -18.44 -11.92
N PHE A 18 17.18 -18.57 -11.52
CA PHE A 18 16.56 -17.84 -10.41
C PHE A 18 15.51 -18.69 -9.67
N PRO A 19 15.39 -18.55 -8.33
CA PRO A 19 14.41 -19.29 -7.55
C PRO A 19 12.97 -18.88 -7.91
N ILE A 20 12.10 -19.87 -8.08
CA ILE A 20 10.69 -19.67 -8.43
C ILE A 20 9.93 -19.25 -7.19
N SER A 21 9.62 -17.97 -7.14
CA SER A 21 8.93 -17.36 -6.02
C SER A 21 7.44 -17.22 -6.28
N LEU A 22 6.63 -17.87 -5.45
CA LEU A 22 5.18 -17.74 -5.51
C LEU A 22 4.70 -16.45 -4.80
N PRO A 23 3.56 -15.86 -5.22
CA PRO A 23 2.97 -14.75 -4.49
C PRO A 23 2.54 -15.18 -3.08
N PHE A 24 2.51 -14.23 -2.14
CA PHE A 24 1.96 -14.48 -0.81
C PHE A 24 0.47 -14.86 -0.87
N VAL A 25 0.12 -15.98 -0.26
CA VAL A 25 -1.27 -16.45 -0.09
C VAL A 25 -1.60 -16.54 1.40
N LYS A 26 -2.88 -16.50 1.76
CA LYS A 26 -3.28 -16.74 3.15
C LYS A 26 -3.05 -18.21 3.50
N SER A 27 -2.60 -18.50 4.71
CA SER A 27 -2.33 -19.87 5.16
C SER A 27 -3.52 -20.81 5.00
N LYS A 28 -4.76 -20.31 5.13
CA LYS A 28 -5.98 -21.10 4.93
C LYS A 28 -6.28 -21.46 3.47
N ASP A 29 -5.75 -20.67 2.54
CA ASP A 29 -5.99 -20.81 1.10
C ASP A 29 -4.83 -21.59 0.43
N LEU A 30 -3.93 -22.13 1.26
CA LEU A 30 -2.79 -22.94 0.84
C LEU A 30 -3.20 -24.41 0.73
N THR A 31 -3.22 -24.94 -0.49
CA THR A 31 -3.46 -26.36 -0.76
C THR A 31 -2.36 -26.95 -1.62
N ALA A 32 -2.19 -28.28 -1.55
CA ALA A 32 -1.17 -28.99 -2.32
C ALA A 32 -1.40 -28.84 -3.84
N GLU A 33 -2.66 -28.83 -4.27
CA GLU A 33 -3.04 -28.68 -5.68
C GLU A 33 -2.61 -27.31 -6.22
N ARG A 34 -2.76 -26.25 -5.41
CA ARG A 34 -2.40 -24.89 -5.81
C ARG A 34 -0.89 -24.69 -5.88
N LEU A 35 -0.15 -25.33 -4.98
CA LEU A 35 1.31 -25.37 -5.04
C LEU A 35 1.78 -26.08 -6.32
N LEU A 36 1.24 -27.26 -6.61
CA LEU A 36 1.59 -28.05 -7.79
C LEU A 36 1.22 -27.34 -9.09
N ALA A 37 0.04 -26.71 -9.17
CA ALA A 37 -0.39 -25.95 -10.34
C ALA A 37 0.53 -24.76 -10.65
N GLU A 38 1.04 -24.07 -9.63
CA GLU A 38 1.97 -22.96 -9.83
C GLU A 38 3.37 -23.44 -10.23
N ILE A 39 3.83 -24.57 -9.70
CA ILE A 39 5.07 -25.23 -10.15
C ILE A 39 4.92 -25.62 -11.63
N GLU A 40 3.84 -26.31 -11.99
CA GLU A 40 3.56 -26.73 -13.37
C GLU A 40 3.48 -25.54 -14.34
N ARG A 41 2.80 -24.45 -13.95
CA ARG A 41 2.72 -23.23 -14.76
C ARG A 41 4.10 -22.65 -15.06
N VAL A 42 5.01 -22.68 -14.09
CA VAL A 42 6.37 -22.16 -14.28
C VAL A 42 7.19 -23.12 -15.12
N LEU A 43 7.06 -24.43 -14.91
CA LEU A 43 7.72 -25.44 -15.73
C LEU A 43 7.29 -25.36 -17.20
N GLN A 44 6.01 -25.13 -17.48
CA GLN A 44 5.50 -24.95 -18.86
C GLN A 44 6.04 -23.69 -19.56
N SER A 45 6.59 -22.73 -18.82
CA SER A 45 7.22 -21.53 -19.39
C SER A 45 8.70 -21.71 -19.75
N TYR A 46 9.32 -22.82 -19.33
CA TYR A 46 10.70 -23.18 -19.64
C TYR A 46 10.68 -24.40 -20.57
N GLU A 47 10.95 -24.20 -21.87
CA GLU A 47 10.79 -25.23 -22.93
C GLU A 47 11.74 -26.46 -22.80
N GLN A 48 12.64 -26.51 -21.81
CA GLN A 48 13.65 -27.57 -21.64
C GLN A 48 13.88 -27.93 -20.16
N PHE A 49 12.85 -27.98 -19.30
CA PHE A 49 13.05 -28.45 -17.92
C PHE A 49 12.78 -29.95 -17.78
N VAL A 50 13.81 -30.71 -17.42
CA VAL A 50 13.71 -32.14 -17.09
C VAL A 50 13.92 -32.26 -15.59
N LEU A 51 12.93 -32.78 -14.86
CA LEU A 51 12.95 -32.88 -13.40
C LEU A 51 13.85 -34.05 -12.97
N VAL A 52 15.17 -33.91 -13.10
CA VAL A 52 16.14 -34.98 -12.78
C VAL A 52 16.73 -34.85 -11.38
N GLU A 53 16.64 -33.67 -10.76
CA GLU A 53 17.29 -33.38 -9.48
C GLU A 53 16.32 -32.91 -8.37
N THR A 54 16.84 -32.91 -7.12
CA THR A 54 16.10 -32.58 -5.90
C THR A 54 15.68 -31.11 -5.86
N LEU A 55 14.38 -30.86 -5.67
CA LEU A 55 13.81 -29.52 -5.47
C LEU A 55 13.90 -29.10 -4.00
N GLU A 56 14.46 -27.93 -3.73
CA GLU A 56 14.46 -27.32 -2.39
C GLU A 56 13.33 -26.30 -2.29
N ILE A 57 12.48 -26.43 -1.26
CA ILE A 57 11.30 -25.58 -1.08
C ILE A 57 11.45 -24.77 0.21
N GLU A 58 11.54 -23.46 0.07
CA GLU A 58 11.60 -22.52 1.18
C GLU A 58 10.22 -21.91 1.45
N LEU A 59 9.73 -22.02 2.69
CA LEU A 59 8.46 -21.44 3.12
C LEU A 59 8.72 -20.17 3.94
N VAL A 60 8.30 -19.03 3.39
CA VAL A 60 8.32 -17.73 4.08
C VAL A 60 6.97 -17.50 4.74
N HIS A 61 6.97 -17.41 6.08
CA HIS A 61 5.78 -17.13 6.90
C HIS A 61 5.83 -15.71 7.47
N VAL A 62 4.77 -14.94 7.20
CA VAL A 62 4.53 -13.62 7.77
C VAL A 62 3.32 -13.71 8.70
N SER A 63 3.56 -13.54 9.99
CA SER A 63 2.50 -13.46 11.00
C SER A 63 1.75 -12.14 10.86
N LEU A 64 0.47 -12.19 10.49
CA LEU A 64 -0.37 -10.98 10.47
C LEU A 64 -0.96 -10.77 11.87
N PRO A 65 -0.88 -9.54 12.44
CA PRO A 65 -1.50 -9.26 13.72
C PRO A 65 -3.02 -9.43 13.62
N ASP A 66 -3.63 -10.02 14.65
CA ASP A 66 -5.08 -10.09 14.81
C ASP A 66 -5.64 -8.68 15.01
N GLY A 67 -6.03 -8.04 13.91
CA GLY A 67 -6.59 -6.70 13.88
C GLY A 67 -5.73 -5.74 13.08
N GLY A 68 -6.30 -5.22 12.00
CA GLY A 68 -5.77 -4.04 11.33
C GLY A 68 -5.68 -2.88 12.33
N VAL A 69 -4.65 -2.04 12.17
CA VAL A 69 -4.49 -0.81 12.97
C VAL A 69 -5.68 0.10 12.66
N GLY A 70 -6.77 -0.07 13.42
CA GLY A 70 -8.03 0.61 13.18
C GLY A 70 -7.78 2.11 13.20
N ARG A 71 -8.01 2.80 12.09
CA ARG A 71 -8.12 4.25 12.14
C ARG A 71 -9.45 4.56 12.83
N SER A 72 -9.40 5.11 14.03
CA SER A 72 -10.60 5.43 14.80
C SER A 72 -11.30 6.66 14.21
N ALA A 73 -12.19 6.45 13.23
CA ALA A 73 -12.84 7.50 12.44
C ALA A 73 -13.48 8.58 13.29
N LYS A 74 -14.34 8.18 14.25
CA LYS A 74 -15.11 9.10 15.09
C LYS A 74 -14.21 9.97 15.95
N THR A 75 -13.25 9.38 16.65
CA THR A 75 -12.32 10.14 17.53
C THR A 75 -11.48 11.16 16.77
N ARG A 76 -11.24 10.93 15.46
CA ARG A 76 -10.55 11.89 14.59
C ARG A 76 -11.45 13.06 14.18
N ILE A 77 -12.71 12.75 13.86
CA ILE A 77 -13.72 13.76 13.50
C ILE A 77 -14.02 14.64 14.71
N ASP A 78 -14.07 14.04 15.90
CA ASP A 78 -14.40 14.70 17.16
C ASP A 78 -13.19 15.43 17.79
N GLY A 79 -11.97 15.29 17.22
CA GLY A 79 -10.77 15.94 17.77
C GLY A 79 -10.41 15.46 19.19
N HIS A 80 -10.63 14.19 19.49
CA HIS A 80 -10.54 13.64 20.85
C HIS A 80 -9.15 13.86 21.49
N ASP A 81 -9.10 14.35 22.73
CA ASP A 81 -7.85 14.70 23.44
C ASP A 81 -6.81 13.57 23.49
N LYS A 82 -7.28 12.32 23.57
CA LYS A 82 -6.44 11.10 23.58
C LYS A 82 -6.16 10.50 22.19
N TRP A 83 -6.37 11.25 21.11
CA TRP A 83 -6.25 10.80 19.72
C TRP A 83 -4.99 9.98 19.43
N GLU A 84 -3.81 10.46 19.86
CA GLU A 84 -2.54 9.77 19.58
C GLU A 84 -2.45 8.38 20.25
N SER A 85 -3.07 8.20 21.41
CA SER A 85 -3.10 6.89 22.09
C SER A 85 -4.08 5.93 21.43
N ILE A 86 -5.22 6.44 20.95
CA ILE A 86 -6.25 5.70 20.24
C ILE A 86 -5.75 5.27 18.85
N ARG A 87 -5.08 6.17 18.13
CA ARG A 87 -4.50 5.93 16.80
C ARG A 87 -3.41 4.87 16.82
N LYS A 88 -2.63 4.78 17.90
CA LYS A 88 -1.56 3.79 18.07
C LYS A 88 -2.07 2.39 18.44
N GLY A 89 -3.38 2.15 18.43
CA GLY A 89 -3.97 0.82 18.66
C GLY A 89 -3.76 0.28 20.07
N ARG A 90 -3.63 1.16 21.07
CA ARG A 90 -3.47 0.75 22.47
C ARG A 90 -4.82 0.29 23.05
N LYS A 91 -4.78 -0.36 24.22
CA LYS A 91 -5.94 -0.86 24.98
C LYS A 91 -7.17 0.06 24.97
N ILE A 92 -6.96 1.38 25.06
CA ILE A 92 -8.02 2.40 24.98
C ILE A 92 -8.90 2.30 23.72
N GLN A 93 -8.35 1.96 22.56
CA GLN A 93 -9.14 1.78 21.34
C GLN A 93 -10.09 0.58 21.49
N THR A 94 -9.58 -0.53 22.03
CA THR A 94 -10.36 -1.74 22.25
C THR A 94 -11.46 -1.51 23.27
N ASP A 95 -11.17 -0.78 24.35
CA ASP A 95 -12.15 -0.48 25.40
C ASP A 95 -13.29 0.40 24.85
N LEU A 96 -12.97 1.49 24.14
CA LEU A 96 -13.96 2.36 23.49
C LEU A 96 -14.78 1.63 22.41
N ALA A 97 -14.17 0.71 21.66
CA ALA A 97 -14.89 -0.10 20.68
C ALA A 97 -15.91 -1.02 21.36
N LYS A 98 -15.55 -1.64 22.49
CA LYS A 98 -16.46 -2.49 23.28
C LYS A 98 -17.61 -1.68 23.87
N GLU A 99 -17.36 -0.47 24.36
CA GLU A 99 -18.39 0.45 24.83
C GLU A 99 -19.39 0.79 23.72
N LEU A 100 -18.91 1.13 22.52
CA LEU A 100 -19.77 1.40 21.37
C LEU A 100 -20.62 0.19 20.96
N HIS A 101 -20.05 -1.02 21.00
CA HIS A 101 -20.79 -2.26 20.79
C HIS A 101 -21.92 -2.45 21.81
N HIS A 102 -21.65 -2.19 23.09
CA HIS A 102 -22.64 -2.27 24.16
C HIS A 102 -23.76 -1.22 23.97
N GLU A 103 -23.40 0.04 23.68
CA GLU A 103 -24.37 1.12 23.44
C GLU A 103 -25.28 0.85 22.23
N ALA A 104 -24.71 0.30 21.15
CA ALA A 104 -25.45 -0.04 19.95
C ALA A 104 -26.21 -1.37 20.03
N ASN A 105 -26.07 -2.10 21.14
CA ASN A 105 -26.60 -3.45 21.31
C ASN A 105 -26.14 -4.41 20.18
N VAL A 106 -24.89 -4.25 19.73
CA VAL A 106 -24.26 -5.05 18.67
C VAL A 106 -23.30 -6.05 19.31
N PRO A 107 -23.45 -7.37 19.11
CA PRO A 107 -22.52 -8.36 19.66
C PRO A 107 -21.10 -8.18 19.13
N LEU A 108 -20.09 -8.56 19.91
CA LEU A 108 -18.67 -8.56 19.49
C LEU A 108 -18.40 -9.68 18.48
N LYS A 109 -18.83 -9.47 17.24
CA LYS A 109 -18.69 -10.39 16.11
C LYS A 109 -18.41 -9.61 14.83
N ARG A 110 -18.30 -10.33 13.70
CA ARG A 110 -18.28 -9.70 12.38
C ARG A 110 -19.57 -8.90 12.18
N CYS A 111 -19.43 -7.65 11.75
CA CYS A 111 -20.53 -6.71 11.56
C CYS A 111 -20.76 -6.51 10.06
N GLY A 112 -22.02 -6.59 9.62
CA GLY A 112 -22.46 -6.24 8.27
C GLY A 112 -23.16 -4.88 8.25
N ILE A 113 -23.89 -4.61 7.16
CA ILE A 113 -24.67 -3.36 7.01
C ILE A 113 -25.78 -3.23 8.07
N GLU A 114 -26.38 -4.33 8.52
CA GLU A 114 -27.42 -4.28 9.56
C GLU A 114 -26.86 -3.84 10.90
N GLU A 115 -25.70 -4.34 11.31
CA GLU A 115 -24.99 -3.83 12.49
C GLU A 115 -24.55 -2.36 12.30
N ILE A 116 -24.16 -1.94 11.10
CA ILE A 116 -23.86 -0.52 10.81
C ILE A 116 -25.08 0.38 11.05
N LYS A 117 -26.30 -0.07 10.71
CA LYS A 117 -27.53 0.68 11.02
C LYS A 117 -27.75 0.83 12.52
N GLN A 118 -27.40 -0.18 13.31
CA GLN A 118 -27.48 -0.11 14.78
C GLN A 118 -26.46 0.89 15.33
N PHE A 119 -25.22 0.87 14.84
CA PHE A 119 -24.22 1.89 15.19
C PHE A 119 -24.65 3.30 14.80
N GLN A 120 -25.28 3.47 13.63
CA GLN A 120 -25.83 4.76 13.20
C GLN A 120 -26.90 5.30 14.16
N ALA A 121 -27.71 4.44 14.78
CA ALA A 121 -28.76 4.87 15.71
C ALA A 121 -28.20 5.50 17.00
N VAL A 122 -27.00 5.07 17.42
CA VAL A 122 -26.29 5.63 18.57
C VAL A 122 -25.47 6.86 18.18
N LEU A 123 -24.83 6.83 17.00
CA LEU A 123 -23.99 7.91 16.48
C LEU A 123 -24.83 9.02 15.81
N LYS A 124 -25.70 9.67 16.58
CA LYS A 124 -26.66 10.67 16.08
C LYS A 124 -26.02 11.94 15.50
N ASP A 125 -24.78 12.24 15.88
CA ASP A 125 -24.04 13.42 15.42
C ASP A 125 -23.31 13.21 14.08
N CYS A 126 -23.29 11.97 13.58
CA CYS A 126 -22.56 11.57 12.38
C CYS A 126 -23.47 10.86 11.39
N GLN A 127 -23.40 11.20 10.11
CA GLN A 127 -23.97 10.44 9.02
C GLN A 127 -22.93 9.44 8.53
N ILE A 128 -23.20 8.15 8.68
CA ILE A 128 -22.34 7.07 8.19
C ILE A 128 -22.61 6.83 6.70
N HIS A 129 -21.53 6.77 5.93
CA HIS A 129 -21.53 6.44 4.51
C HIS A 129 -20.65 5.20 4.31
N VAL A 130 -21.23 4.10 3.83
CA VAL A 130 -20.46 2.89 3.48
C VAL A 130 -20.26 2.84 1.99
N ILE A 131 -19.01 2.88 1.55
CA ILE A 131 -18.56 2.74 0.17
C ILE A 131 -18.12 1.29 -0.03
N SER A 132 -18.63 0.58 -1.04
CA SER A 132 -18.26 -0.83 -1.26
C SER A 132 -17.39 -1.02 -2.50
N LYS A 133 -16.26 -1.74 -2.34
CA LYS A 133 -15.41 -2.20 -3.45
C LYS A 133 -16.21 -3.02 -4.47
N GLU A 134 -17.01 -3.94 -3.98
CA GLU A 134 -17.81 -4.87 -4.80
C GLU A 134 -18.85 -4.13 -5.63
N HIS A 135 -19.47 -3.11 -5.05
CA HIS A 135 -20.47 -2.27 -5.70
C HIS A 135 -19.84 -1.05 -6.38
N PHE A 136 -18.63 -1.19 -6.93
CA PHE A 136 -18.01 -0.17 -7.77
C PHE A 136 -17.73 1.15 -7.04
N ASN A 137 -17.29 1.07 -5.78
CA ASN A 137 -17.13 2.22 -4.88
C ASN A 137 -18.41 3.08 -4.78
N ALA A 138 -19.57 2.49 -5.02
CA ALA A 138 -20.84 3.13 -4.73
C ALA A 138 -21.08 3.15 -3.22
N ILE A 139 -21.85 4.15 -2.80
CA ILE A 139 -22.39 4.21 -1.45
C ILE A 139 -23.50 3.16 -1.35
N VAL A 140 -23.25 2.12 -0.56
CA VAL A 140 -24.18 0.99 -0.32
C VAL A 140 -25.05 1.21 0.92
N TYR A 141 -24.64 2.14 1.79
CA TYR A 141 -25.42 2.60 2.93
C TYR A 141 -25.16 4.08 3.17
N GLU A 142 -26.24 4.85 3.34
CA GLU A 142 -26.22 6.26 3.72
C GLU A 142 -27.17 6.42 4.91
N GLY A 143 -26.62 6.84 6.05
CA GLY A 143 -27.38 7.12 7.25
C GLY A 143 -28.24 8.39 7.12
N PRO A 144 -29.06 8.71 8.15
CA PRO A 144 -29.80 9.97 8.21
C PRO A 144 -28.85 11.17 8.20
N VAL A 145 -29.33 12.29 7.66
CA VAL A 145 -28.55 13.53 7.56
C VAL A 145 -28.12 13.99 8.95
N ALA A 146 -26.83 14.31 9.10
CA ALA A 146 -26.23 14.84 10.33
C ALA A 146 -25.09 15.80 9.99
N ASP A 147 -24.59 16.52 11.00
CA ASP A 147 -23.58 17.57 10.82
C ASP A 147 -22.22 17.05 10.35
N LYS A 148 -21.84 15.86 10.82
CA LYS A 148 -20.55 15.24 10.49
C LYS A 148 -20.75 14.07 9.53
N ASN A 149 -19.82 13.87 8.60
CA ASN A 149 -19.85 12.74 7.68
C ASN A 149 -18.74 11.74 8.04
N LEU A 150 -19.10 10.47 8.20
CA LEU A 150 -18.19 9.37 8.49
C LEU A 150 -18.18 8.39 7.31
N TYR A 151 -17.08 8.38 6.55
CA TYR A 151 -16.93 7.53 5.37
C TYR A 151 -16.14 6.25 5.70
N ILE A 152 -16.71 5.08 5.40
CA ILE A 152 -16.09 3.78 5.61
C ILE A 152 -16.07 3.00 4.28
N TYR A 153 -14.94 2.39 3.96
CA TYR A 153 -14.74 1.54 2.81
C TYR A 153 -14.90 0.07 3.17
N LEU A 154 -15.79 -0.64 2.48
CA LEU A 154 -16.04 -2.07 2.63
C LEU A 154 -15.36 -2.85 1.49
N HIS A 155 -14.42 -3.72 1.85
CA HIS A 155 -13.72 -4.61 0.92
C HIS A 155 -13.44 -5.97 1.59
N GLU A 156 -13.74 -7.09 0.92
CA GLU A 156 -13.43 -8.45 1.41
C GLU A 156 -13.83 -8.70 2.89
N ASP A 157 -15.07 -8.32 3.23
CA ASP A 157 -15.62 -8.37 4.60
C ASP A 157 -14.83 -7.55 5.65
N HIS A 158 -14.04 -6.58 5.21
CA HIS A 158 -13.31 -5.65 6.07
C HIS A 158 -13.73 -4.20 5.84
N TYR A 159 -13.79 -3.45 6.94
CA TYR A 159 -14.13 -2.03 6.93
C TYR A 159 -12.91 -1.18 7.24
N GLU A 160 -12.60 -0.25 6.35
CA GLU A 160 -11.53 0.74 6.52
C GLU A 160 -12.08 2.16 6.56
N VAL A 161 -11.47 3.04 7.32
CA VAL A 161 -11.89 4.45 7.36
C VAL A 161 -11.36 5.21 6.16
N ILE A 162 -12.26 5.87 5.43
CA ILE A 162 -11.89 6.83 4.40
C ILE A 162 -11.67 8.19 5.06
N THR A 163 -10.40 8.57 5.15
CA THR A 163 -10.00 9.81 5.82
C THR A 163 -10.23 11.07 4.99
N SER A 164 -10.32 10.92 3.67
CA SER A 164 -10.57 11.99 2.71
C SER A 164 -11.21 11.38 1.47
N MET A 165 -12.45 11.77 1.15
CA MET A 165 -13.14 11.28 -0.05
C MET A 165 -12.46 11.75 -1.33
N SER A 166 -11.90 12.96 -1.35
CA SER A 166 -11.14 13.45 -2.50
C SER A 166 -9.85 12.65 -2.70
N GLY A 167 -9.13 12.35 -1.60
CA GLY A 167 -7.96 11.48 -1.63
C GLY A 167 -8.29 10.05 -2.08
N PHE A 168 -9.35 9.45 -1.53
CA PHE A 168 -9.82 8.12 -1.91
C PHE A 168 -10.19 8.01 -3.39
N LEU A 169 -10.83 9.04 -3.95
CA LEU A 169 -11.20 9.07 -5.37
C LEU A 169 -10.07 9.55 -6.28
N ASN A 170 -8.90 9.90 -5.74
CA ASN A 170 -7.80 10.55 -6.46
C ASN A 170 -8.26 11.77 -7.26
N LYS A 171 -8.95 12.70 -6.59
CA LYS A 171 -9.50 13.94 -7.15
C LYS A 171 -9.15 15.13 -6.27
N LYS A 172 -9.11 16.33 -6.86
CA LYS A 172 -8.83 17.56 -6.08
C LYS A 172 -9.95 17.92 -5.11
N TYR A 173 -11.19 17.68 -5.51
CA TYR A 173 -12.38 18.07 -4.75
C TYR A 173 -13.40 16.93 -4.71
N PHE A 174 -14.26 16.96 -3.69
CA PHE A 174 -15.38 16.04 -3.54
C PHE A 174 -16.66 16.85 -3.28
N CYS A 175 -17.74 16.48 -3.95
CA CYS A 175 -19.05 17.12 -3.77
C CYS A 175 -19.89 16.33 -2.77
N LEU A 176 -20.33 16.97 -1.69
CA LEU A 176 -21.17 16.34 -0.66
C LEU A 176 -22.61 16.08 -1.12
N GLN A 177 -23.08 16.79 -2.15
CA GLN A 177 -24.43 16.67 -2.70
C GLN A 177 -24.52 15.47 -3.65
N CYS A 178 -23.72 15.48 -4.73
CA CYS A 178 -23.74 14.39 -5.73
C CYS A 178 -22.75 13.25 -5.47
N LYS A 179 -22.00 13.30 -4.37
CA LYS A 179 -21.03 12.28 -3.94
C LYS A 179 -20.00 11.92 -5.02
N ARG A 180 -19.53 12.92 -5.77
CA ARG A 180 -18.53 12.76 -6.86
C ARG A 180 -17.25 13.52 -6.60
N GLY A 181 -16.13 12.90 -6.94
CA GLY A 181 -14.83 13.57 -7.04
C GLY A 181 -14.67 14.33 -8.36
N TYR A 182 -14.04 15.50 -8.33
CA TYR A 182 -13.80 16.35 -9.50
C TYR A 182 -12.51 17.18 -9.37
N ASP A 183 -11.93 17.61 -10.49
CA ASP A 183 -10.63 18.29 -10.51
C ASP A 183 -10.70 19.81 -10.69
N LYS A 184 -11.79 20.33 -11.28
CA LYS A 184 -11.97 21.77 -11.55
C LYS A 184 -13.32 22.23 -10.99
N ARG A 185 -13.31 23.21 -10.08
CA ARG A 185 -14.53 23.77 -9.45
C ARG A 185 -15.49 24.37 -10.49
N GLU A 186 -14.97 25.18 -11.41
CA GLU A 186 -15.75 25.83 -12.48
C GLU A 186 -16.56 24.85 -13.35
N LYS A 187 -16.02 23.64 -13.56
CA LYS A 187 -16.64 22.62 -14.42
C LYS A 187 -17.62 21.73 -13.67
N HIS A 188 -17.66 21.83 -12.35
CA HIS A 188 -18.55 21.03 -11.54
C HIS A 188 -19.93 21.67 -11.48
N LYS A 189 -20.83 21.24 -12.37
CA LYS A 189 -22.26 21.54 -12.28
C LYS A 189 -22.97 20.39 -11.58
N CYS A 190 -23.36 20.60 -10.33
CA CYS A 190 -24.00 19.57 -9.51
C CYS A 190 -25.49 19.46 -9.84
N ASN A 191 -25.85 18.54 -10.73
CA ASN A 191 -27.26 18.20 -11.01
C ASN A 191 -27.72 16.92 -10.27
N ASN A 192 -26.98 16.50 -9.24
CA ASN A 192 -27.16 15.26 -8.50
C ASN A 192 -27.39 13.96 -9.33
N PRO A 193 -26.63 13.69 -10.40
CA PRO A 193 -26.77 12.44 -11.16
C PRO A 193 -26.22 11.23 -10.39
N CYS A 194 -26.93 10.10 -10.43
CA CYS A 194 -26.55 8.85 -9.78
C CYS A 194 -25.11 8.42 -10.12
N HIS A 195 -24.36 7.94 -9.14
CA HIS A 195 -22.96 7.49 -9.33
C HIS A 195 -22.86 6.20 -10.18
N CYS A 196 -23.87 5.33 -10.12
CA CYS A 196 -23.87 4.07 -10.86
C CYS A 196 -24.19 4.31 -12.35
N CYS A 197 -25.35 4.87 -12.69
CA CYS A 197 -25.79 4.99 -14.09
C CYS A 197 -25.41 6.32 -14.77
N LEU A 198 -24.99 7.33 -14.00
CA LEU A 198 -24.71 8.70 -14.48
C LEU A 198 -25.92 9.48 -15.02
N HIS A 199 -27.15 9.03 -14.73
CA HIS A 199 -28.41 9.74 -15.01
C HIS A 199 -29.03 10.32 -13.73
N ILE A 200 -29.90 11.31 -13.88
CA ILE A 200 -30.70 11.87 -12.78
C ILE A 200 -31.95 11.00 -12.65
N HIS A 201 -32.15 10.44 -11.46
CA HIS A 201 -33.35 9.70 -11.07
C HIS A 201 -33.42 9.68 -9.54
N GLU A 202 -34.57 9.31 -8.98
CA GLU A 202 -34.68 9.10 -7.53
C GLU A 202 -33.69 8.03 -7.09
N ASP A 203 -32.87 8.37 -6.10
CA ASP A 203 -31.81 7.51 -5.61
C ASP A 203 -32.38 6.65 -4.46
N GLY A 204 -32.53 5.36 -4.71
CA GLY A 204 -33.06 4.40 -3.74
C GLY A 204 -32.50 3.02 -4.02
N ILE A 205 -32.00 2.34 -2.99
CA ILE A 205 -31.51 0.97 -3.11
C ILE A 205 -32.69 0.04 -2.86
N THR A 206 -33.13 -0.68 -3.89
CA THR A 206 -34.13 -1.75 -3.74
C THR A 206 -33.50 -3.12 -3.95
N SER A 207 -32.80 -3.29 -5.07
CA SER A 207 -32.06 -4.52 -5.38
C SER A 207 -30.85 -4.21 -6.27
N TRP A 208 -29.68 -4.67 -5.83
CA TRP A 208 -28.46 -4.54 -6.62
C TRP A 208 -28.52 -5.47 -7.84
N LYS A 209 -28.36 -4.88 -9.03
CA LYS A 209 -28.33 -5.61 -10.29
C LYS A 209 -26.96 -5.56 -10.94
N LEU A 210 -26.38 -6.73 -11.21
CA LEU A 210 -25.18 -6.86 -12.02
C LEU A 210 -25.54 -6.74 -13.52
N CYS A 211 -24.77 -5.93 -14.25
CA CYS A 211 -24.79 -5.93 -15.70
C CYS A 211 -23.63 -6.79 -16.22
N GLU A 212 -23.95 -7.82 -17.01
CA GLU A 212 -22.97 -8.73 -17.62
C GLU A 212 -22.14 -8.03 -18.71
N ASP A 213 -22.68 -7.01 -19.38
CA ASP A 213 -22.00 -6.29 -20.48
C ASP A 213 -20.85 -5.39 -19.99
N CYS A 214 -21.02 -4.75 -18.83
CA CYS A 214 -20.04 -3.83 -18.26
C CYS A 214 -19.43 -4.29 -16.93
N ASN A 215 -19.91 -5.41 -16.39
CA ASN A 215 -19.58 -5.98 -15.08
C ASN A 215 -19.84 -5.05 -13.89
N ARG A 216 -20.70 -4.03 -14.02
CA ARG A 216 -20.98 -3.06 -12.95
C ARG A 216 -22.31 -3.36 -12.25
N TYR A 217 -22.43 -2.92 -10.99
CA TYR A 217 -23.65 -3.06 -10.18
C TYR A 217 -24.47 -1.76 -10.16
N PHE A 218 -25.79 -1.88 -10.17
CA PHE A 218 -26.76 -0.77 -10.20
C PHE A 218 -27.80 -0.93 -9.09
N LYS A 219 -28.24 0.18 -8.48
CA LYS A 219 -29.01 0.19 -7.23
C LYS A 219 -30.44 -0.39 -7.30
N ASN A 220 -31.04 -0.37 -8.49
CA ASN A 220 -32.42 -0.79 -8.74
C ASN A 220 -32.65 -0.97 -10.26
N GLU A 221 -33.86 -1.43 -10.63
CA GLU A 221 -34.28 -1.62 -12.03
C GLU A 221 -34.17 -0.33 -12.86
N VAL A 222 -34.58 0.81 -12.30
CA VAL A 222 -34.57 2.10 -13.00
C VAL A 222 -33.13 2.52 -13.32
N CYS A 223 -32.22 2.38 -12.36
CA CYS A 223 -30.79 2.61 -12.50
C CYS A 223 -30.18 1.66 -13.55
N TYR A 224 -30.62 0.40 -13.56
CA TYR A 224 -30.23 -0.59 -14.57
C TYR A 224 -30.76 -0.23 -15.97
N GLY A 225 -32.01 0.18 -16.13
CA GLY A 225 -32.52 0.61 -17.44
C GLY A 225 -31.81 1.86 -17.96
N LEU A 226 -31.59 2.84 -17.09
CA LEU A 226 -30.99 4.11 -17.46
C LEU A 226 -29.50 4.00 -17.86
N HIS A 227 -28.72 3.09 -17.27
CA HIS A 227 -27.31 2.96 -17.67
C HIS A 227 -27.13 2.39 -19.09
N LYS A 228 -28.11 1.61 -19.58
CA LYS A 228 -28.16 1.09 -20.95
C LYS A 228 -28.76 2.08 -21.94
N LYS A 229 -29.50 3.09 -21.45
CA LYS A 229 -30.12 4.11 -22.30
C LYS A 229 -29.06 4.88 -23.08
N GLU A 230 -29.20 4.91 -24.39
CA GLU A 230 -28.34 5.68 -25.26
C GLU A 230 -28.69 7.17 -25.19
N LYS A 231 -27.65 8.00 -25.15
CA LYS A 231 -27.77 9.45 -25.38
C LYS A 231 -27.91 9.70 -26.87
N ALA A 232 -28.28 10.93 -27.25
CA ALA A 232 -28.35 11.37 -28.65
C ALA A 232 -27.06 11.10 -29.47
N SER A 233 -25.92 10.94 -28.79
CA SER A 233 -24.65 10.55 -29.40
C SER A 233 -24.50 9.05 -29.72
N GLY A 234 -25.55 8.22 -29.55
CA GLY A 234 -25.50 6.77 -29.69
C GLY A 234 -24.66 6.05 -28.63
N LYS A 235 -24.37 6.72 -27.50
CA LYS A 235 -23.53 6.17 -26.42
C LYS A 235 -24.34 6.00 -25.14
N SER A 236 -24.18 4.87 -24.47
CA SER A 236 -24.72 4.60 -23.14
C SER A 236 -23.59 4.59 -22.09
N THR A 237 -23.96 4.73 -20.81
CA THR A 237 -23.00 4.57 -19.71
C THR A 237 -22.39 3.16 -19.71
N CYS A 238 -23.15 2.14 -20.10
CA CYS A 238 -22.71 0.76 -20.26
C CYS A 238 -21.55 0.61 -21.26
N ASN A 239 -21.63 1.31 -22.38
CA ASN A 239 -20.64 1.20 -23.46
C ASN A 239 -19.34 1.96 -23.15
N ILE A 240 -19.39 2.96 -22.26
CA ILE A 240 -18.25 3.81 -21.93
C ILE A 240 -17.46 3.27 -20.73
N HIS A 241 -18.14 2.71 -19.73
CA HIS A 241 -17.53 2.37 -18.44
C HIS A 241 -17.54 0.86 -18.20
N TYR A 242 -16.44 0.31 -17.68
CA TYR A 242 -16.26 -1.12 -17.43
C TYR A 242 -15.59 -1.38 -16.08
N ARG A 243 -15.97 -2.47 -15.40
CA ARG A 243 -15.25 -2.98 -14.23
C ARG A 243 -14.48 -4.24 -14.61
N CYS A 244 -13.17 -4.24 -14.42
CA CYS A 244 -12.33 -5.42 -14.63
C CYS A 244 -12.64 -6.49 -13.59
N ILE A 245 -12.86 -7.74 -14.01
CA ILE A 245 -13.18 -8.85 -13.08
C ILE A 245 -11.95 -9.24 -12.26
N ALA A 246 -10.75 -9.24 -12.87
CA ALA A 246 -9.53 -9.68 -12.22
C ALA A 246 -9.04 -8.71 -11.13
N CYS A 247 -9.03 -7.40 -11.41
CA CYS A 247 -8.49 -6.39 -10.49
C CYS A 247 -9.53 -5.45 -9.89
N SER A 248 -10.81 -5.59 -10.26
CA SER A 248 -11.92 -4.71 -9.83
C SER A 248 -11.74 -3.23 -10.17
N GLN A 249 -10.77 -2.87 -11.00
CA GLN A 249 -10.55 -1.48 -11.42
C GLN A 249 -11.64 -1.00 -12.39
N HIS A 250 -12.02 0.26 -12.23
CA HIS A 250 -12.92 0.95 -13.13
C HIS A 250 -12.15 1.56 -14.30
N ILE A 251 -12.54 1.15 -15.51
CA ILE A 251 -11.91 1.58 -16.76
C ILE A 251 -12.93 2.38 -17.58
N ASN A 252 -12.53 3.57 -18.01
CA ASN A 252 -13.22 4.28 -19.09
C ASN A 252 -12.68 3.77 -20.43
N LYS A 253 -13.52 3.05 -21.18
CA LYS A 253 -13.18 2.45 -22.48
C LYS A 253 -12.75 3.50 -23.52
N GLU A 254 -13.15 4.76 -23.38
CA GLU A 254 -12.74 5.84 -24.29
C GLU A 254 -11.36 6.40 -23.95
N MET A 255 -11.00 6.50 -22.67
CA MET A 255 -9.66 6.95 -22.29
C MET A 255 -8.57 5.96 -22.73
N HIS A 256 -8.86 4.65 -22.70
CA HIS A 256 -7.95 3.61 -23.17
C HIS A 256 -7.84 3.48 -24.70
N LYS A 257 -8.67 4.18 -25.46
CA LYS A 257 -8.58 4.28 -26.93
C LYS A 257 -7.63 5.38 -27.39
N ASN A 258 -7.09 6.19 -26.48
CA ASN A 258 -6.15 7.23 -26.87
C ASN A 258 -4.78 6.60 -27.22
N PRO A 259 -4.37 6.58 -28.51
CA PRO A 259 -3.08 6.00 -28.90
C PRO A 259 -1.89 6.70 -28.22
N TYR A 260 -2.03 7.97 -27.84
CA TYR A 260 -1.01 8.72 -27.09
C TYR A 260 -0.74 8.11 -25.71
N MET A 261 -1.76 7.63 -24.98
CA MET A 261 -1.56 7.05 -23.64
C MET A 261 -0.92 5.65 -23.68
N ARG A 262 -1.16 4.88 -24.74
CA ARG A 262 -0.43 3.61 -24.97
C ARG A 262 1.02 3.88 -25.34
N SER A 263 1.24 4.94 -26.13
CA SER A 263 2.58 5.42 -26.45
C SER A 263 3.34 5.88 -25.20
N ASP A 264 2.73 6.66 -24.31
CA ASP A 264 3.42 7.18 -23.12
C ASP A 264 3.88 6.07 -22.16
N VAL A 265 3.02 5.07 -21.89
CA VAL A 265 3.40 3.93 -21.06
C VAL A 265 4.49 3.09 -21.74
N ASP A 266 4.42 2.93 -23.07
CA ASP A 266 5.44 2.20 -23.82
C ASP A 266 6.77 2.98 -23.89
N ILE A 267 6.71 4.31 -24.03
CA ILE A 267 7.88 5.20 -23.98
C ILE A 267 8.49 5.13 -22.58
N LEU A 268 7.70 5.26 -21.51
CA LEU A 268 8.21 5.14 -20.13
C LEU A 268 8.82 3.77 -19.88
N ARG A 269 8.18 2.69 -20.35
CA ARG A 269 8.74 1.34 -20.27
C ARG A 269 10.07 1.25 -21.01
N LYS A 270 10.15 1.73 -22.26
CA LYS A 270 11.39 1.75 -23.06
C LYS A 270 12.48 2.60 -22.41
N CYS A 271 12.13 3.76 -21.86
CA CYS A 271 13.04 4.61 -21.11
C CYS A 271 13.56 3.91 -19.84
N CYS A 272 12.69 3.24 -19.07
CA CYS A 272 13.10 2.48 -17.90
C CYS A 272 14.00 1.30 -18.28
N LEU A 273 13.68 0.57 -19.36
CA LEU A 273 14.53 -0.51 -19.88
C LEU A 273 15.89 0.02 -20.33
N LYS A 274 15.92 1.17 -21.00
CA LYS A 274 17.19 1.80 -21.42
C LYS A 274 17.99 2.31 -20.23
N LEU A 275 17.33 2.91 -19.23
CA LEU A 275 17.95 3.33 -17.98
C LEU A 275 18.56 2.13 -17.24
N ARG A 276 17.80 1.03 -17.11
CA ARG A 276 18.27 -0.23 -16.54
C ARG A 276 19.51 -0.73 -17.26
N GLN A 277 19.44 -0.83 -18.59
CA GLN A 277 20.55 -1.26 -19.42
C GLN A 277 21.79 -0.39 -19.17
N MET A 278 21.66 0.94 -19.22
CA MET A 278 22.79 1.86 -19.01
C MET A 278 23.38 1.73 -17.61
N PHE A 279 22.55 1.60 -16.57
CA PHE A 279 23.05 1.38 -15.20
C PHE A 279 23.80 0.06 -15.10
N MET A 280 23.23 -1.04 -15.59
CA MET A 280 23.90 -2.35 -15.60
C MET A 280 25.23 -2.29 -16.34
N GLU A 281 25.27 -1.67 -17.53
CA GLU A 281 26.49 -1.53 -18.35
C GLU A 281 27.57 -0.70 -17.64
N ILE A 282 27.22 0.46 -17.09
CA ILE A 282 28.20 1.38 -16.45
C ILE A 282 28.72 0.84 -15.11
N THR A 283 27.92 0.02 -14.43
CA THR A 283 28.22 -0.44 -13.08
C THR A 283 28.77 -1.86 -13.03
N THR A 284 28.78 -2.57 -14.16
CA THR A 284 29.46 -3.86 -14.27
C THR A 284 30.97 -3.62 -14.33
N GLN A 285 31.71 -4.21 -13.40
CA GLN A 285 33.18 -4.26 -13.40
C GLN A 285 33.61 -5.72 -13.27
N ASP A 286 34.88 -6.05 -13.53
CA ASP A 286 35.38 -7.43 -13.69
C ASP A 286 34.87 -8.41 -12.61
N ASP A 287 34.81 -7.98 -11.35
CA ASP A 287 34.36 -8.79 -10.20
C ASP A 287 33.00 -8.36 -9.61
N ILE A 288 32.31 -7.38 -10.22
CA ILE A 288 31.08 -6.79 -9.69
C ILE A 288 29.97 -6.86 -10.73
N LYS A 289 28.94 -7.65 -10.43
CA LYS A 289 27.69 -7.69 -11.21
C LYS A 289 27.05 -6.30 -11.25
N GLY A 290 26.63 -5.86 -12.44
CA GLY A 290 25.95 -4.59 -12.63
C GLY A 290 24.77 -4.39 -11.67
N ILE A 291 24.60 -3.16 -11.22
CA ILE A 291 23.58 -2.73 -10.26
C ILE A 291 22.30 -2.40 -11.02
N ASP A 292 21.23 -3.16 -10.73
CA ASP A 292 19.91 -2.90 -11.29
C ASP A 292 19.22 -1.75 -10.54
N PRO A 293 18.89 -0.63 -11.22
CA PRO A 293 18.25 0.51 -10.57
C PRO A 293 16.84 0.23 -10.05
N PHE A 294 16.20 -0.87 -10.44
CA PHE A 294 14.84 -1.22 -10.04
C PHE A 294 14.75 -2.38 -9.04
N GLU A 295 15.84 -3.10 -8.76
CA GLU A 295 15.83 -4.26 -7.84
C GLU A 295 15.90 -3.82 -6.37
N GLN A 296 16.80 -2.87 -6.05
CA GLN A 296 17.13 -2.52 -4.67
C GLN A 296 16.86 -1.04 -4.31
N SER A 297 16.41 -0.24 -5.27
CA SER A 297 16.24 1.21 -5.10
C SER A 297 14.89 1.71 -5.60
N ILE A 298 14.19 2.45 -4.74
CA ILE A 298 12.90 3.08 -5.07
C ILE A 298 13.04 4.47 -5.70
N THR A 299 14.24 5.07 -5.64
CA THR A 299 14.53 6.41 -6.17
C THR A 299 15.89 6.48 -6.87
N ILE A 300 16.05 7.43 -7.79
CA ILE A 300 17.32 7.63 -8.50
C ILE A 300 18.47 7.98 -7.55
N ALA A 301 18.20 8.75 -6.49
CA ALA A 301 19.19 9.08 -5.47
C ALA A 301 19.67 7.83 -4.72
N SER A 302 18.77 6.89 -4.42
CA SER A 302 19.09 5.62 -3.77
C SER A 302 20.03 4.77 -4.62
N VAL A 303 19.74 4.60 -5.92
CA VAL A 303 20.62 3.81 -6.80
C VAL A 303 21.97 4.51 -7.00
N CYS A 304 22.00 5.82 -7.18
CA CYS A 304 23.26 6.56 -7.28
C CYS A 304 24.14 6.38 -6.02
N ASN A 305 23.51 6.37 -4.83
CA ASN A 305 24.23 6.12 -3.59
C ASN A 305 24.73 4.66 -3.49
N LEU A 306 23.93 3.68 -3.94
CA LEU A 306 24.36 2.29 -4.01
C LEU A 306 25.57 2.13 -4.94
N VAL A 307 25.51 2.72 -6.14
CA VAL A 307 26.61 2.74 -7.11
C VAL A 307 27.87 3.36 -6.51
N TYR A 308 27.74 4.50 -5.82
CA TYR A 308 28.85 5.14 -5.13
C TYR A 308 29.51 4.21 -4.10
N ARG A 309 28.72 3.58 -3.23
CA ARG A 309 29.24 2.70 -2.18
C ARG A 309 29.86 1.42 -2.70
N THR A 310 29.33 0.87 -3.79
CA THR A 310 29.83 -0.40 -4.34
C THR A 310 31.08 -0.21 -5.21
N LEU A 311 31.15 0.87 -6.01
CA LEU A 311 32.20 1.02 -7.02
C LEU A 311 33.26 2.08 -6.70
N TYR A 312 32.92 3.08 -5.88
CA TYR A 312 33.76 4.27 -5.72
C TYR A 312 34.22 4.52 -4.28
N LEU A 313 33.59 3.90 -3.28
CA LEU A 313 33.96 4.06 -1.88
C LEU A 313 35.12 3.11 -1.56
N LYS A 314 36.33 3.68 -1.39
CA LYS A 314 37.53 2.90 -1.03
C LYS A 314 37.52 2.56 0.45
N SER A 315 38.25 1.50 0.82
CA SER A 315 38.53 1.17 2.22
C SER A 315 39.13 2.39 2.93
N GLU A 316 38.70 2.63 4.16
CA GLU A 316 39.13 3.76 5.02
C GLU A 316 38.78 5.16 4.50
N GLN A 317 37.94 5.27 3.46
CA GLN A 317 37.47 6.56 2.95
C GLN A 317 36.15 6.95 3.63
N ILE A 318 36.13 8.13 4.26
CA ILE A 318 34.90 8.73 4.80
C ILE A 318 33.99 9.13 3.63
N GLY A 319 32.70 8.81 3.71
CA GLY A 319 31.71 9.19 2.69
C GLY A 319 31.60 10.71 2.52
N ILE A 320 31.15 11.17 1.36
CA ILE A 320 31.01 12.60 1.06
C ILE A 320 30.00 13.23 2.04
N ILE A 321 30.50 14.11 2.91
CA ILE A 321 29.67 14.93 3.80
C ILE A 321 29.27 16.19 3.02
N PRO A 322 27.97 16.52 2.88
CA PRO A 322 27.54 17.76 2.29
C PRO A 322 28.18 18.96 3.01
N PRO A 323 28.47 20.09 2.33
CA PRO A 323 29.11 21.27 2.95
C PRO A 323 28.41 21.82 4.20
N HIS A 324 27.14 21.45 4.42
CA HIS A 324 26.31 21.86 5.55
C HIS A 324 25.94 20.73 6.52
N GLY A 325 26.56 19.54 6.36
CA GLY A 325 26.26 18.35 7.15
C GLY A 325 24.85 17.78 6.91
N TYR A 326 24.54 16.70 7.63
CA TYR A 326 23.24 16.04 7.61
C TYR A 326 22.40 16.43 8.86
N ARG A 327 21.76 17.61 8.92
CA ARG A 327 20.86 17.94 10.06
C ARG A 327 19.64 18.76 9.65
N PRO A 328 18.44 18.35 10.11
CA PRO A 328 17.79 19.18 11.14
C PRO A 328 17.37 18.46 12.43
N GLU A 329 17.13 17.14 12.43
CA GLU A 329 16.63 16.42 13.61
C GLU A 329 17.37 15.09 13.77
N GLN A 330 18.43 15.10 14.59
CA GLN A 330 19.31 13.94 14.79
C GLN A 330 18.49 12.71 15.25
N LYS A 331 18.41 11.71 14.39
CA LYS A 331 17.93 10.36 14.71
C LYS A 331 19.02 9.38 14.28
N GLN A 332 19.83 8.92 15.22
CA GLN A 332 20.74 7.82 14.92
C GLN A 332 19.91 6.60 14.51
N SER A 333 20.21 6.01 13.36
CA SER A 333 19.39 4.91 12.84
C SER A 333 19.53 3.67 13.73
N ILE A 334 18.44 2.93 13.96
CA ILE A 334 18.49 1.67 14.73
C ILE A 334 19.49 0.68 14.09
N LYS A 335 19.64 0.73 12.76
CA LYS A 335 20.64 -0.07 12.02
C LYS A 335 22.08 0.31 12.38
N ALA A 336 22.39 1.61 12.47
CA ALA A 336 23.70 2.10 12.91
C ALA A 336 24.05 1.58 14.31
N LEU A 337 23.09 1.59 15.24
CA LEU A 337 23.29 1.08 16.60
C LEU A 337 23.53 -0.43 16.63
N TYR A 338 22.79 -1.22 15.84
CA TYR A 338 23.05 -2.66 15.73
C TYR A 338 24.43 -2.94 15.16
N TRP A 339 24.85 -2.20 14.13
CA TRP A 339 26.18 -2.33 13.54
C TRP A 339 27.28 -1.97 14.55
N LEU A 340 27.18 -0.84 15.25
CA LEU A 340 28.15 -0.44 16.28
C LEU A 340 28.25 -1.47 17.41
N ASN A 341 27.12 -2.01 17.87
CA ASN A 341 27.09 -3.09 18.85
C ASN A 341 27.75 -4.38 18.34
N TYR A 342 27.54 -4.71 17.06
CA TYR A 342 28.17 -5.86 16.43
C TYR A 342 29.69 -5.70 16.34
N ILE A 343 30.18 -4.53 15.89
CA ILE A 343 31.62 -4.21 15.84
C ILE A 343 32.22 -4.22 17.25
N SER A 344 31.54 -3.62 18.23
CA SER A 344 31.94 -3.63 19.63
C SER A 344 32.12 -5.06 20.16
N LYS A 345 31.20 -5.97 19.84
CA LYS A 345 31.28 -7.39 20.24
C LYS A 345 32.37 -8.18 19.52
N ILE A 346 32.51 -8.02 18.22
CA ILE A 346 33.47 -8.79 17.43
C ILE A 346 34.90 -8.44 17.79
N HIS A 347 35.17 -7.15 18.01
CA HIS A 347 36.52 -6.70 18.33
C HIS A 347 36.79 -6.65 19.83
N ASP A 348 35.77 -6.91 20.67
CA ASP A 348 35.80 -6.76 22.13
C ASP A 348 36.26 -5.35 22.57
N VAL A 349 35.60 -4.34 22.01
CA VAL A 349 35.97 -2.93 22.17
C VAL A 349 34.77 -2.10 22.63
N ASN A 350 35.00 -1.18 23.56
CA ASN A 350 33.97 -0.21 23.93
C ASN A 350 33.97 0.96 22.94
N ILE A 351 32.85 1.17 22.25
CA ILE A 351 32.67 2.25 21.26
C ILE A 351 31.64 3.21 21.83
N GLN A 352 32.00 4.47 22.05
CA GLN A 352 31.09 5.52 22.48
C GLN A 352 30.13 5.92 21.34
N HIS A 353 28.83 5.86 21.57
CA HIS A 353 27.73 6.23 20.67
C HIS A 353 26.52 6.77 21.48
N ALA A 354 25.40 7.09 20.82
CA ALA A 354 24.27 7.81 21.47
C ALA A 354 23.66 7.12 22.71
N PHE A 355 23.77 5.79 22.83
CA PHE A 355 23.13 5.00 23.90
C PHE A 355 24.09 4.61 25.05
N ASN A 356 25.39 4.90 24.93
CA ASN A 356 26.39 4.52 25.94
C ASN A 356 27.40 5.65 26.24
N GLY A 357 26.88 6.86 26.47
CA GLY A 357 27.69 8.05 26.80
C GLY A 357 27.52 9.23 25.85
N GLY A 358 26.61 9.11 24.87
CA GLY A 358 26.32 10.14 23.89
C GLY A 358 27.29 10.14 22.72
N GLU A 359 26.88 10.70 21.58
CA GLU A 359 27.75 10.87 20.41
C GLU A 359 28.93 11.78 20.72
N LYS A 360 30.15 11.38 20.33
CA LYS A 360 31.35 12.22 20.49
C LYS A 360 31.29 13.39 19.51
N GLN A 361 31.59 14.59 20.00
CA GLN A 361 31.76 15.78 19.18
C GLN A 361 33.24 16.01 18.83
N ILE A 362 33.53 16.15 17.53
CA ILE A 362 34.85 16.49 16.99
C ILE A 362 34.68 17.75 16.13
N GLY A 363 35.18 18.89 16.63
CA GLY A 363 34.94 20.19 16.01
C GLY A 363 33.43 20.54 15.97
N PRO A 364 32.89 20.98 14.81
CA PRO A 364 31.45 21.27 14.68
C PRO A 364 30.59 20.01 14.44
N PHE A 365 31.20 18.84 14.29
CA PHE A 365 30.50 17.61 13.90
C PHE A 365 30.37 16.63 15.06
N LYS A 366 29.28 15.86 15.08
CA LYS A 366 29.15 14.67 15.94
C LYS A 366 29.29 13.43 15.08
N VAL A 367 29.90 12.39 15.62
CA VAL A 367 30.14 11.13 14.93
C VAL A 367 29.27 10.00 15.47
N ASP A 368 28.96 9.01 14.63
CA ASP A 368 28.11 7.86 14.98
C ASP A 368 28.72 7.00 16.09
N GLY A 369 30.02 6.70 16.02
CA GLY A 369 30.77 5.95 17.01
C GLY A 369 32.21 6.46 17.18
N TYR A 370 32.74 6.43 18.41
CA TYR A 370 34.09 6.89 18.72
C TYR A 370 34.79 5.98 19.71
N ARG A 371 36.09 5.76 19.51
CA ARG A 371 36.96 5.07 20.46
C ARG A 371 38.32 5.75 20.54
N GLU A 372 38.88 5.76 21.74
CA GLU A 372 40.29 6.11 21.99
C GLU A 372 41.00 4.90 22.58
N THR A 373 42.12 4.49 21.98
CA THR A 373 42.90 3.35 22.47
C THR A 373 43.78 3.76 23.65
N ALA A 374 44.30 2.78 24.40
CA ALA A 374 45.24 3.05 25.49
C ALA A 374 46.56 3.69 24.99
N SER A 375 46.90 3.52 23.71
CA SER A 375 48.03 4.18 23.06
C SER A 375 47.73 5.61 22.58
N GLY A 376 46.50 6.10 22.78
CA GLY A 376 46.06 7.45 22.39
C GLY A 376 45.60 7.58 20.94
N GLU A 377 45.41 6.46 20.23
CA GLU A 377 44.88 6.46 18.86
C GLU A 377 43.37 6.71 18.89
N LYS A 378 42.90 7.63 18.03
CA LYS A 378 41.51 8.07 17.96
C LYS A 378 40.84 7.49 16.72
N ILE A 379 39.86 6.62 16.93
CA ILE A 379 39.16 5.88 15.88
C ILE A 379 37.71 6.36 15.82
N VAL A 380 37.23 6.69 14.62
CA VAL A 380 35.86 7.11 14.35
C VAL A 380 35.17 6.05 13.50
N TYR A 381 33.94 5.69 13.89
CA TYR A 381 33.08 4.75 13.18
C TYR A 381 31.87 5.52 12.64
N GLU A 382 31.65 5.48 11.33
CA GLU A 382 30.53 6.16 10.65
C GLU A 382 29.66 5.15 9.88
N PHE A 383 28.35 5.15 10.14
CA PHE A 383 27.43 4.20 9.52
C PHE A 383 26.72 4.82 8.31
N ASN A 384 26.98 4.27 7.13
CA ASN A 384 26.49 4.84 5.88
C ASN A 384 25.20 4.15 5.39
N GLY A 385 24.08 4.48 6.04
CA GLY A 385 22.69 4.35 5.55
C GLY A 385 22.19 2.98 5.09
#